data_AF-A0A3P5WH46-F1
#
_entry.id   AF-A0A3P5WH46-F1
#
_cell.length_a   1.000
_cell.length_b   1.000
_cell.length_c   1.000
_cell.angle_alpha   90.00
_cell.angle_beta   90.00
_cell.angle_gamma   90.00
#
_symmetry.space_group_name_H-M   'P 1'
#
loop_
_entity.id
_entity.type
_entity.pdbx_description
1 polymer ?
#
loop_
_entity_poly.entity_id
_entity_poly.type
_entity_poly.pdbx_seq_one_letter_code
_entity_poly.pdbx_strand_id
1 'polypeptide(L)'
;MCLGMASELDLAAILCSLVLGGTPEVSHPYSVGYDLHRIRVDCETDTHVIEVGLDKRSSLDSVQQALFAASLTGKKPMVVMIDTDAREGPFELRVRTAAQMVEIERRTYDADFLIRWQMTSWLREIRIPGPS
;
A
#
# COMPACT_ATOMS: atom_id res chain seq x y z
N MET A 1 -18.13 -19.35 -10.95
CA MET A 1 -17.16 -19.29 -9.84
C MET A 1 -17.22 -17.88 -9.29
N CYS A 2 -17.68 -17.68 -8.06
CA CYS A 2 -17.50 -16.38 -7.39
C CYS A 2 -16.00 -16.23 -7.12
N LEU A 3 -15.35 -15.23 -7.69
CA LEU A 3 -14.09 -14.75 -7.13
C LEU A 3 -14.39 -14.38 -5.68
N GLY A 4 -13.73 -15.04 -4.73
CA GLY A 4 -13.74 -14.55 -3.36
C GLY A 4 -13.23 -13.12 -3.36
N MET A 5 -13.92 -12.21 -2.66
CA MET A 5 -13.47 -10.82 -2.53
C MET A 5 -12.02 -10.83 -2.04
N ALA A 6 -11.10 -10.27 -2.84
CA ALA A 6 -9.71 -10.12 -2.44
C ALA A 6 -9.66 -9.35 -1.12
N SER A 7 -8.90 -9.86 -0.15
CA SER A 7 -8.73 -9.17 1.12
C SER A 7 -7.90 -7.89 0.94
N GLU A 8 -7.91 -7.00 1.94
CA GLU A 8 -7.02 -5.83 1.97
C GLU A 8 -5.56 -6.24 1.83
N LEU A 9 -5.17 -7.34 2.47
CA LEU A 9 -3.83 -7.90 2.39
C LEU A 9 -3.49 -8.34 0.96
N ASP A 10 -4.41 -9.02 0.27
CA ASP A 10 -4.20 -9.45 -1.10
C ASP A 10 -4.05 -8.25 -2.04
N LEU A 11 -4.90 -7.24 -1.88
CA LEU A 11 -4.86 -6.02 -2.68
C LEU A 11 -3.58 -5.21 -2.43
N ALA A 12 -3.14 -5.10 -1.18
CA ALA A 12 -1.88 -4.46 -0.81
C ALA A 12 -0.68 -5.19 -1.42
N ALA A 13 -0.66 -6.52 -1.36
CA ALA A 13 0.42 -7.32 -1.96
C ALA A 13 0.47 -7.20 -3.48
N ILE A 14 -0.69 -7.22 -4.15
CA ILE A 14 -0.83 -7.00 -5.60
C ILE A 14 -0.31 -5.60 -5.98
N LEU A 15 -0.79 -4.56 -5.31
CA LEU A 15 -0.37 -3.19 -5.53
C LEU A 15 1.15 -3.06 -5.35
N CYS A 16 1.68 -3.57 -4.24
CA CYS A 16 3.09 -3.45 -3.93
C CYS A 16 3.97 -4.11 -4.99
N SER A 17 3.67 -5.37 -5.30
CA SER A 17 4.54 -6.20 -6.14
C SER A 17 4.40 -5.84 -7.62
N LEU A 18 3.18 -5.60 -8.10
CA LEU A 18 2.89 -5.49 -9.53
C LEU A 18 2.78 -4.05 -10.05
N VAL A 19 2.60 -3.07 -9.15
CA VAL A 19 2.40 -1.67 -9.54
C VAL A 19 3.51 -0.78 -8.99
N LEU A 20 3.89 -0.97 -7.73
CA LEU A 20 4.87 -0.11 -7.06
C LEU A 20 6.30 -0.66 -7.14
N GLY A 21 6.48 -1.91 -7.54
CA GLY A 21 7.80 -2.57 -7.62
C GLY A 21 8.47 -2.71 -6.26
N GLY A 22 7.68 -2.84 -5.19
CA GLY A 22 8.15 -2.97 -3.82
C GLY A 22 8.10 -4.40 -3.30
N THR A 23 8.54 -4.56 -2.05
CA THR A 23 8.41 -5.80 -1.27
C THR A 23 7.23 -5.65 -0.31
N PRO A 24 6.23 -6.55 -0.34
CA PRO A 24 5.10 -6.49 0.58
C PRO A 24 5.48 -6.98 1.98
N GLU A 25 4.75 -6.50 2.99
CA GLU A 25 4.79 -6.99 4.39
C GLU A 25 6.19 -6.98 5.04
N VAL A 26 6.97 -5.92 4.84
CA VAL A 26 8.33 -5.82 5.40
C VAL A 26 8.28 -5.48 6.89
N SER A 27 9.02 -6.25 7.70
CA SER A 27 9.02 -6.07 9.15
C SER A 27 10.27 -5.36 9.67
N HIS A 28 10.08 -4.29 10.44
CA HIS A 28 11.15 -3.52 11.06
C HIS A 28 11.13 -3.64 12.58
N PRO A 29 12.27 -3.93 13.22
CA PRO A 29 12.38 -3.88 14.67
C PRO A 29 12.49 -2.44 15.17
N TYR A 30 12.01 -2.18 16.38
CA TYR A 30 12.29 -0.95 17.13
C TYR A 30 12.30 -1.24 18.62
N SER A 31 13.02 -0.41 19.40
CA SER A 31 13.15 -0.60 20.84
C SER A 31 12.35 0.47 21.60
N VAL A 32 11.67 0.05 22.67
CA VAL A 32 11.04 0.96 23.64
C VAL A 32 11.51 0.56 25.03
N GLY A 33 12.36 1.39 25.65
CA GLY A 33 13.05 1.00 26.87
C GLY A 33 13.96 -0.21 26.63
N TYR A 34 13.69 -1.31 27.32
CA TYR A 34 14.43 -2.57 27.19
C TYR A 34 13.72 -3.61 26.32
N ASP A 35 12.54 -3.29 25.79
CA ASP A 35 11.70 -4.21 25.02
C ASP A 35 11.92 -4.04 23.52
N LEU A 36 12.03 -5.17 22.82
CA LEU A 36 12.10 -5.23 21.37
C LEU A 36 10.69 -5.44 20.79
N HIS A 37 10.26 -4.48 19.98
CA HIS A 37 9.00 -4.53 19.26
C HIS A 37 9.25 -4.58 17.74
N ARG A 38 8.19 -4.84 16.98
CA ARG A 38 8.24 -4.87 15.53
C ARG A 38 7.01 -4.19 14.94
N ILE A 39 7.21 -3.50 13.83
CA ILE A 39 6.13 -3.11 12.93
C ILE A 39 6.19 -3.97 11.66
N ARG A 40 5.12 -3.90 10.87
CA ARG A 40 5.05 -4.41 9.51
C ARG A 40 4.52 -3.28 8.63
N VAL A 41 5.21 -3.03 7.53
CA VAL A 41 4.85 -2.04 6.52
C VAL A 41 4.21 -2.79 5.35
N ASP A 42 3.08 -2.32 4.86
CA ASP A 42 2.35 -3.00 3.79
C ASP A 42 3.18 -3.13 2.51
N CYS A 43 3.91 -2.07 2.14
CA CYS A 43 4.81 -2.08 1.00
C CYS A 43 6.06 -1.22 1.21
N GLU A 44 7.21 -1.76 0.83
CA GLU A 44 8.47 -1.05 0.89
C GLU A 44 9.17 -1.04 -0.47
N THR A 45 9.55 0.15 -0.94
CA THR A 45 10.39 0.34 -2.13
C THR A 45 11.77 0.86 -1.70
N ASP A 46 12.67 1.09 -2.64
CA ASP A 46 13.98 1.71 -2.36
C ASP A 46 13.86 3.09 -1.70
N THR A 47 12.77 3.80 -1.96
CA THR A 47 12.61 5.22 -1.59
C THR A 47 11.47 5.49 -0.62
N HIS A 48 10.50 4.58 -0.50
CA HIS A 48 9.28 4.78 0.28
C HIS A 48 8.95 3.61 1.19
N VAL A 49 8.34 3.94 2.33
CA VAL A 49 7.53 3.03 3.15
C VAL A 49 6.08 3.45 2.98
N ILE A 50 5.24 2.47 2.66
CA ILE A 50 3.90 2.72 2.12
C ILE A 50 2.90 1.89 2.92
N GLU A 51 1.91 2.56 3.50
CA GLU A 51 0.77 1.91 4.13
C GLU A 51 -0.45 2.00 3.23
N VAL A 52 -1.22 0.90 3.18
CA VAL A 52 -2.35 0.73 2.29
C VAL A 52 -3.63 0.67 3.12
N GLY A 53 -4.65 1.43 2.71
CA GLY A 53 -5.95 1.41 3.38
C GLY A 53 -7.10 1.29 2.39
N LEU A 54 -8.16 0.55 2.75
CA LEU A 54 -9.45 0.60 2.04
C LEU A 54 -10.36 1.70 2.60
N ASP A 55 -11.55 1.87 2.00
CA ASP A 55 -12.59 2.86 2.34
C ASP A 55 -13.34 2.52 3.65
N LYS A 56 -12.60 2.17 4.69
CA LYS A 56 -13.11 1.68 5.97
C LYS A 56 -12.32 2.26 7.13
N ARG A 57 -12.88 2.14 8.34
CA ARG A 57 -12.30 2.71 9.56
C ARG A 57 -10.84 2.33 9.83
N SER A 58 -10.41 1.13 9.41
CA SER A 58 -9.03 0.68 9.67
C SER A 58 -7.98 1.52 8.95
N SER A 59 -8.28 2.23 7.86
CA SER A 59 -7.30 3.07 7.17
C SER A 59 -6.92 4.36 7.91
N LEU A 60 -7.56 4.65 9.05
CA LEU A 60 -7.31 5.89 9.79
C LEU A 60 -5.94 5.93 10.45
N ASP A 61 -5.30 4.79 10.71
CA ASP A 61 -3.97 4.71 11.30
C ASP A 61 -2.83 4.72 10.26
N SER A 62 -3.13 4.54 8.97
CA SER A 62 -2.15 4.42 7.89
C SER A 62 -1.18 5.62 7.81
N VAL A 63 -1.65 6.84 8.07
CA VAL A 63 -0.76 8.03 8.11
C VAL A 63 0.24 7.93 9.26
N GLN A 64 -0.20 7.55 10.45
CA GLN A 64 0.66 7.43 11.62
C GLN A 64 1.66 6.28 11.44
N GLN A 65 1.20 5.14 10.92
CA GLN A 65 2.03 3.97 10.63
C GLN A 65 3.12 4.32 9.60
N ALA A 66 2.76 4.96 8.48
CA ALA A 66 3.72 5.37 7.45
C ALA A 66 4.79 6.33 8.00
N LEU A 67 4.37 7.33 8.79
CA LEU A 67 5.29 8.27 9.44
C LEU A 67 6.23 7.57 10.42
N PHE A 68 5.71 6.63 11.21
CA PHE A 68 6.54 5.89 12.16
C PHE A 68 7.52 4.97 11.43
N ALA A 69 7.08 4.24 10.42
CA ALA A 69 7.96 3.44 9.56
C ALA A 69 9.05 4.28 8.89
N ALA A 70 8.73 5.50 8.45
CA ALA A 70 9.70 6.42 7.87
C ALA A 70 10.77 6.83 8.89
N SER A 71 10.36 7.04 10.15
CA SER A 71 11.31 7.35 11.23
C SER A 71 12.31 6.22 11.51
N LEU A 72 11.93 4.96 11.25
CA LEU A 72 12.79 3.79 11.45
C LEU A 72 13.72 3.52 10.25
N THR A 73 13.24 3.80 9.04
CA THR A 73 13.92 3.41 7.79
C THR A 73 14.68 4.54 7.11
N GLY A 74 14.36 5.80 7.43
CA GLY A 74 14.87 6.97 6.70
C GLY A 74 14.26 7.16 5.31
N LYS A 75 13.28 6.33 4.92
CA LYS A 75 12.56 6.42 3.64
C LYS A 75 11.42 7.43 3.71
N LYS A 76 10.89 7.81 2.56
CA LYS A 76 9.75 8.73 2.48
C LYS A 76 8.45 7.99 2.89
N PRO A 77 7.63 8.55 3.78
CA PRO A 77 6.32 8.00 4.07
C PRO A 77 5.35 8.25 2.91
N MET A 78 4.48 7.29 2.65
CA MET A 78 3.41 7.40 1.66
C MET A 78 2.18 6.62 2.13
N VAL A 79 1.00 7.09 1.77
CA VAL A 79 -0.26 6.36 1.98
C VAL A 79 -0.93 6.09 0.65
N VAL A 80 -1.40 4.86 0.44
CA VAL A 80 -2.20 4.51 -0.72
C VAL A 80 -3.59 4.08 -0.28
N MET A 81 -4.61 4.77 -0.79
CA MET A 81 -5.99 4.35 -0.64
C MET A 81 -6.37 3.41 -1.79
N ILE A 82 -7.08 2.33 -1.49
CA ILE A 82 -7.71 1.49 -2.50
C ILE A 82 -9.20 1.71 -2.45
N ASP A 83 -9.72 2.33 -3.51
CA ASP A 83 -11.13 2.66 -3.69
C ASP A 83 -11.89 1.42 -4.14
N THR A 84 -12.94 1.08 -3.40
CA THR A 84 -13.78 -0.11 -3.54
C THR A 84 -15.18 0.20 -4.06
N ASP A 85 -15.61 1.47 -4.04
CA ASP A 85 -16.98 1.86 -4.39
C ASP A 85 -17.08 3.08 -5.35
N ALA A 86 -15.94 3.59 -5.82
CA ALA A 86 -15.80 4.72 -6.73
C ALA A 86 -16.28 6.07 -6.13
N ARG A 87 -16.29 6.21 -4.79
CA ARG A 87 -16.81 7.40 -4.10
C ARG A 87 -15.93 7.78 -2.92
N GLU A 88 -15.56 9.07 -2.84
CA GLU A 88 -14.89 9.58 -1.63
C GLU A 88 -15.86 9.56 -0.43
N GLY A 89 -15.57 8.65 0.50
CA GLY A 89 -16.26 8.48 1.77
C GLY A 89 -15.60 9.25 2.93
N PRO A 90 -16.18 9.13 4.14
CA PRO A 90 -15.69 9.83 5.32
C PRO A 90 -14.29 9.38 5.75
N PHE A 91 -13.87 8.15 5.44
CA PHE A 91 -12.55 7.64 5.84
C PHE A 91 -11.45 8.17 4.92
N GLU A 92 -11.65 8.10 3.59
CA GLU A 92 -10.70 8.63 2.62
C GLU A 92 -10.50 10.14 2.79
N LEU A 93 -11.58 10.91 3.01
CA LEU A 93 -11.49 12.34 3.30
C LEU A 93 -10.57 12.61 4.50
N ARG A 94 -10.74 11.86 5.59
CA ARG A 94 -9.94 12.03 6.81
C ARG A 94 -8.47 11.67 6.59
N VAL A 95 -8.21 10.56 5.90
CA VAL A 95 -6.84 10.14 5.55
C VAL A 95 -6.19 11.18 4.65
N ARG A 96 -6.91 11.68 3.63
CA ARG A 96 -6.43 12.74 2.73
C ARG A 96 -6.11 14.01 3.50
N THR A 97 -7.00 14.48 4.36
CA THR A 97 -6.76 15.68 5.17
C THR A 97 -5.54 15.50 6.07
N ALA A 98 -5.42 14.38 6.78
CA ALA A 98 -4.28 14.12 7.66
C ALA A 98 -2.97 14.05 6.87
N ALA A 99 -2.92 13.32 5.75
CA ALA A 99 -1.74 13.22 4.89
C ALA A 99 -1.30 14.59 4.33
N GLN A 100 -2.25 15.43 3.94
CA GLN A 100 -1.98 16.80 3.47
C GLN A 100 -1.38 17.68 4.57
N MET A 101 -1.85 17.57 5.81
CA MET A 101 -1.35 18.36 6.94
C MET A 101 0.11 18.04 7.29
N VAL A 102 0.58 16.84 7.00
CA VAL A 102 1.96 16.39 7.24
C VAL A 102 2.80 16.29 5.96
N GLU A 103 2.27 16.79 4.84
CA GLU A 103 2.95 16.85 3.53
C GLU A 103 3.51 15.49 3.03
N ILE A 104 2.83 14.39 3.32
CA ILE A 104 3.22 13.07 2.82
C ILE A 104 2.54 12.75 1.49
N GLU A 105 3.21 11.97 0.65
CA GLU A 105 2.64 11.56 -0.63
C GLU A 105 1.42 10.66 -0.41
N ARG A 106 0.37 10.89 -1.21
CA ARG A 106 -0.85 10.07 -1.20
C ARG A 106 -1.27 9.71 -2.61
N ARG A 107 -1.64 8.45 -2.84
CA ARG A 107 -2.28 7.99 -4.08
C ARG A 107 -3.57 7.24 -3.81
N THR A 108 -4.41 7.09 -4.83
CA THR A 108 -5.59 6.22 -4.83
C THR A 108 -5.53 5.29 -6.04
N TYR A 109 -5.93 4.03 -5.87
CA TYR A 109 -6.12 3.06 -6.94
C TYR A 109 -7.48 2.38 -6.82
N ASP A 110 -8.15 2.10 -7.93
CA ASP A 110 -9.38 1.30 -7.90
C ASP A 110 -9.05 -0.18 -7.62
N ALA A 111 -9.78 -0.82 -6.70
CA ALA A 111 -9.65 -2.25 -6.42
C ALA A 111 -9.85 -3.10 -7.69
N ASP A 112 -10.83 -2.71 -8.48
CA ASP A 112 -11.18 -3.27 -9.79
C ASP A 112 -10.02 -3.22 -10.78
N PHE A 113 -9.26 -2.11 -10.79
CA PHE A 113 -8.06 -1.99 -11.58
C PHE A 113 -6.99 -2.98 -11.13
N LEU A 114 -6.75 -3.09 -9.82
CA LEU A 114 -5.72 -3.98 -9.26
C LEU A 114 -6.02 -5.46 -9.53
N ILE A 115 -7.28 -5.88 -9.37
CA ILE A 115 -7.70 -7.27 -9.66
C ILE A 115 -7.49 -7.58 -11.15
N ARG A 116 -7.93 -6.69 -12.05
CA ARG A 116 -7.69 -6.87 -13.49
C ARG A 116 -6.20 -6.86 -13.83
N TRP A 117 -5.41 -6.05 -13.12
CA TRP A 117 -3.96 -5.99 -13.31
C TRP A 117 -3.30 -7.32 -12.96
N GLN A 118 -3.63 -7.89 -11.80
CA GLN A 118 -3.17 -9.22 -11.39
C GLN A 118 -3.55 -10.30 -12.42
N MET A 119 -4.80 -10.31 -12.89
CA MET A 119 -5.28 -11.31 -13.85
C MET A 119 -4.59 -11.21 -15.23
N THR A 120 -3.97 -10.07 -15.54
CA THR A 120 -3.31 -9.81 -16.82
C THR A 120 -1.79 -9.67 -16.71
N SER A 121 -1.20 -9.85 -15.53
CA SER A 121 0.24 -9.68 -15.32
C SER A 121 1.06 -10.65 -16.18
N TRP A 122 0.66 -11.93 -16.20
CA TRP A 122 1.31 -12.99 -16.98
C TRP A 122 1.36 -12.72 -18.50
N LEU A 123 0.38 -12.00 -19.06
CA LEU A 123 0.37 -11.62 -20.48
C LEU A 123 1.51 -10.65 -20.83
N ARG A 124 1.98 -9.87 -19.85
CA ARG A 124 3.06 -8.89 -20.05
C ARG A 124 4.44 -9.55 -20.02
N GLU A 125 4.57 -10.66 -19.29
CA GLU A 125 5.79 -11.49 -19.28
C GLU A 125 5.97 -12.27 -20.60
N ILE A 126 4.87 -12.52 -21.33
CA ILE A 126 4.88 -13.23 -22.62
C ILE A 126 5.26 -12.31 -23.81
N ARG A 127 5.70 -11.06 -23.60
CA ARG A 127 6.23 -10.26 -24.70
C ARG A 127 7.54 -10.89 -25.22
N ILE A 128 7.38 -11.71 -26.25
CA ILE A 128 8.40 -12.45 -27.01
C ILE A 128 9.55 -11.49 -27.35
N PRO A 129 10.84 -11.87 -27.12
CA PRO A 129 11.95 -11.10 -27.64
C PRO A 129 11.79 -11.01 -29.17
N GLY A 130 11.63 -9.80 -29.68
CA GLY A 130 11.56 -9.57 -31.13
C GLY A 130 12.80 -10.15 -31.81
N PRO A 131 12.70 -10.60 -33.08
CA PRO A 131 13.81 -11.25 -33.75
C PRO A 131 15.01 -10.32 -33.80
N SER A 132 16.16 -10.85 -33.35
CA SER A 132 17.49 -10.25 -33.42
C SER A 132 17.91 -9.91 -34.84
#